data_AF-A0A554JN70-F1
#
_entry.id   AF-A0A554JN70-F1
#
_cell.length_a   1.000
_cell.length_b   1.000
_cell.length_c   1.000
_cell.angle_alpha   90.00
_cell.angle_beta   90.00
_cell.angle_gamma   90.00
#
_symmetry.space_group_name_H-M   'P 1'
#
loop_
_entity.id
_entity.type
_entity.pdbx_description
1 polymer ?
#
loop_
_entity_poly.entity_id
_entity_poly.type
_entity_poly.pdbx_seq_one_letter_code
_entity_poly.pdbx_strand_id
1 'polypeptide(L)' 'MEPGKKLKVEKLPVEEGDDFSFNEVLLVAGEDREVKIGMPVIEGAKISAKVLRQGRAK' A
#
# COMPACT_ATOMS: atom_id res chain seq x y z
N MET A 1 -1.94 -5.42 -3.38
CA MET A 1 -2.49 -4.24 -4.11
C MET A 1 -1.83 -4.19 -5.48
N GLU A 2 -2.47 -3.60 -6.47
CA GLU A 2 -1.97 -3.56 -7.86
C GLU A 2 -1.83 -2.09 -8.30
N PRO A 3 -0.87 -1.76 -9.18
CA PRO A 3 -0.72 -0.41 -9.71
C PRO A 3 -2.04 0.13 -10.28
N GLY A 4 -2.36 1.39 -9.97
CA GLY A 4 -3.60 2.04 -10.42
C GLY A 4 -4.86 1.67 -9.64
N LYS A 5 -4.82 0.65 -8.78
CA LYS A 5 -5.96 0.28 -7.93
C LYS A 5 -6.18 1.33 -6.84
N LYS A 6 -7.43 1.78 -6.67
CA LYS A 6 -7.84 2.66 -5.57
C LYS A 6 -8.22 1.80 -4.36
N LEU A 7 -7.71 2.17 -3.19
CA LEU A 7 -8.02 1.52 -1.92
C LEU A 7 -8.62 2.54 -0.96
N LYS A 8 -9.60 2.10 -0.17
CA LYS A 8 -10.12 2.86 0.98
C LYS A 8 -9.49 2.26 2.22
N VAL A 9 -8.81 3.09 2.99
CA VAL A 9 -8.11 2.71 4.23
C VAL A 9 -8.52 3.66 5.34
N GLU A 10 -8.08 3.34 6.56
CA GLU A 10 -8.21 4.26 7.70
C GLU A 10 -7.49 5.58 7.45
N LYS A 11 -7.86 6.59 8.24
CA LYS A 11 -7.32 7.95 8.10
C LYS A 11 -5.80 7.94 8.23
N LEU A 12 -5.10 8.51 7.24
CA LEU A 12 -3.65 8.66 7.23
C LEU A 12 -3.23 10.08 7.68
N PRO A 13 -2.10 10.24 8.37
CA PRO A 13 -1.57 11.53 8.82
C PRO A 13 -0.79 12.27 7.71
N VAL A 14 -1.35 12.34 6.50
CA VAL A 14 -0.78 13.04 5.32
C VAL A 14 -1.89 13.76 4.56
N GLU A 15 -1.57 14.82 3.81
CA GLU A 15 -2.59 15.61 3.13
C GLU A 15 -3.13 14.92 1.86
N GLU A 16 -4.29 15.36 1.37
CA GLU A 16 -4.76 14.96 0.05
C GLU A 16 -3.82 15.49 -1.02
N GLY A 17 -3.42 14.64 -1.96
CA GLY A 17 -2.46 14.98 -3.00
C GLY A 17 -1.02 14.56 -2.70
N ASP A 18 -0.71 14.21 -1.44
CA ASP A 18 0.62 13.74 -1.05
C ASP A 18 0.84 12.27 -1.37
N ASP A 19 2.12 11.90 -1.45
CA ASP A 19 2.56 10.51 -1.52
C ASP A 19 2.64 9.89 -0.11
N PHE A 20 2.23 8.62 -0.02
CA PHE A 20 2.33 7.80 1.18
C PHE A 20 3.01 6.47 0.84
N SER A 21 3.86 5.99 1.74
CA SER A 21 4.62 4.76 1.57
C SER A 21 4.24 3.72 2.61
N PHE A 22 3.78 2.55 2.16
CA PHE A 22 3.60 1.37 2.99
C PHE A 22 4.90 0.59 3.04
N ASN A 23 5.55 0.57 4.20
CA ASN A 23 6.82 -0.12 4.42
C ASN A 23 6.64 -1.52 5.03
N GLU A 24 5.46 -1.81 5.58
CA GLU A 24 5.12 -3.12 6.14
C GLU A 24 4.41 -3.96 5.08
N VAL A 25 5.19 -4.64 4.26
CA VAL A 25 4.66 -5.51 3.19
C VAL A 25 4.72 -6.95 3.65
N LEU A 26 3.56 -7.60 3.73
CA LEU A 26 3.44 -8.99 4.18
C LEU A 26 3.67 -9.99 3.04
N LEU A 27 3.27 -9.63 1.82
CA LEU A 27 3.31 -10.52 0.67
C LEU A 27 3.42 -9.74 -0.63
N VAL A 28 4.21 -10.24 -1.57
CA VAL A 28 4.22 -9.78 -2.97
C VAL A 28 4.07 -11.00 -3.88
N ALA A 29 3.15 -10.92 -4.84
CA ALA A 29 3.00 -11.91 -5.90
C ALA A 29 3.23 -11.21 -7.25
N GLY A 30 4.23 -11.67 -8.00
CA GLY A 30 4.56 -11.18 -9.33
C GLY A 30 3.82 -11.95 -10.44
N GLU A 31 3.95 -11.47 -11.68
CA GLU A 31 3.29 -12.07 -12.86
C GLU A 31 3.80 -13.48 -13.17
N ASP A 32 5.07 -13.78 -12.87
CA ASP A 32 5.73 -15.07 -13.16
C ASP A 32 5.46 -16.17 -12.11
N ARG A 33 4.36 -16.07 -11.34
CA ARG A 33 4.02 -16.97 -10.21
C ARG A 33 5.03 -16.96 -9.06
N GLU A 34 5.98 -16.02 -9.05
CA GLU A 34 6.87 -15.80 -7.91
C GLU A 34 6.07 -15.15 -6.77
N VAL A 35 5.99 -15.85 -5.63
CA VAL A 35 5.35 -15.34 -4.40
C VAL A 35 6.40 -15.21 -3.32
N LYS A 36 6.55 -14.00 -2.79
CA LYS A 36 7.37 -13.69 -1.62
C LYS A 36 6.47 -13.49 -0.41
N ILE A 37 6.72 -14.23 0.66
CA ILE A 37 5.96 -14.16 1.91
C ILE A 37 6.90 -13.67 3.01
N GLY A 38 6.50 -12.60 3.69
CA GLY A 38 7.22 -12.05 4.83
C GLY A 38 6.95 -12.82 6.12
N MET A 39 7.93 -12.82 7.03
CA MET A 39 7.82 -13.42 8.36
C MET A 39 8.54 -12.52 9.39
N PRO A 40 7.93 -11.46 9.93
CA PRO A 40 6.53 -11.02 9.77
C PRO A 40 6.27 -10.15 8.53
N VAL A 41 7.30 -9.46 8.01
CA VAL A 41 7.24 -8.59 6.84
C VAL A 41 8.38 -8.94 5.89
N ILE A 42 8.32 -8.44 4.66
CA ILE A 42 9.41 -8.53 3.67
C ILE A 42 10.34 -7.34 3.91
N GLU A 43 11.58 -7.61 4.28
CA GLU A 43 12.57 -6.55 4.53
C GLU A 43 12.86 -5.73 3.26
N GLY A 44 12.90 -4.41 3.42
CA GLY A 44 13.16 -3.48 2.31
C GLY A 44 12.02 -3.31 1.31
N ALA A 45 10.91 -4.04 1.46
CA ALA A 45 9.75 -3.87 0.59
C ALA A 45 9.02 -2.55 0.89
N LYS A 46 8.62 -1.85 -0.18
CA LYS A 46 7.94 -0.56 -0.11
C LYS A 46 6.89 -0.47 -1.20
N ILE A 47 5.70 0.01 -0.85
CA ILE A 47 4.66 0.36 -1.83
C ILE A 47 4.35 1.83 -1.73
N SER A 48 4.58 2.57 -2.82
CA SER A 48 4.23 3.98 -2.93
C SER A 48 2.81 4.14 -3.46
N ALA A 49 2.04 5.03 -2.85
CA ALA A 49 0.68 5.36 -3.25
C ALA A 49 0.43 6.87 -3.10
N LYS A 50 -0.56 7.40 -3.82
CA LYS A 50 -1.00 8.79 -3.69
C LYS A 50 -2.30 8.87 -2.90
N VAL A 51 -2.39 9.79 -1.94
CA VAL A 51 -3.63 10.03 -1.21
C VAL A 51 -4.57 10.85 -2.09
N LEU A 52 -5.63 10.22 -2.58
CA LEU A 52 -6.56 10.87 -3.51
C LEU A 52 -7.63 11.71 -2.82
N ARG A 53 -8.09 11.27 -1.63
CA ARG A 53 -9.15 11.92 -0.86
C ARG A 53 -9.18 11.38 0.57
N GLN A 54 -9.50 12.23 1.52
CA GLN A 54 -9.88 11.91 2.89
C GLN A 54 -11.37 12.23 3.12
N GLY A 55 -12.05 11.39 3.87
CA GLY A 55 -13.47 11.60 4.16
C GLY A 55 -13.95 10.67 5.25
N ARG A 56 -15.10 11.02 5.85
CA ARG A 56 -15.75 10.15 6.84
C ARG A 56 -16.60 9.10 6.12
N ALA A 57 -16.63 7.89 6.66
CA ALA A 57 -17.63 6.92 6.25
C ALA A 57 -19.04 7.47 6.56
N LYS A 58 -20.00 7.23 5.68
CA LYS A 58 -21.43 7.37 5.98
C LYS A 58 -21.91 6.07 6.59
#